data_AF-A0A1V5BKL8-F1
#
_entry.id   AF-A0A1V5BKL8-F1
#
_cell.length_a   1.000
_cell.length_b   1.000
_cell.length_c   1.000
_cell.angle_alpha   90.00
_cell.angle_beta   90.00
_cell.angle_gamma   90.00
#
_symmetry.space_group_name_H-M   'P 1'
#
loop_
_entity.id
_entity.type
_entity.pdbx_description
1 polymer ?
#
loop_
_entity_poly.entity_id
_entity_poly.type
_entity_poly.pdbx_seq_one_letter_code
_entity_poly.pdbx_strand_id
1 'polypeptide(L)' 'MSMSLSQLADKVAKRHNLDFDTVFNIITEAFLQMALNGYIVVEERKYNELNKKLQRQGRAR' A
#
# COMPACT_ATOMS: atom_id res chain seq x y z
N MET A 1 12.10 6.77 14.28
CA MET A 1 12.33 5.79 13.18
C MET A 1 11.10 5.78 12.29
N SER A 2 11.24 6.08 11.00
CA SER A 2 10.14 5.93 10.02
C SER A 2 10.01 4.45 9.65
N MET A 3 8.82 3.88 9.82
CA MET A 3 8.54 2.50 9.41
C MET A 3 8.21 2.46 7.92
N SER A 4 8.78 1.52 7.17
CA SER A 4 8.45 1.35 5.75
C SER A 4 7.03 0.78 5.57
N LEU A 5 6.45 0.98 4.39
CA LEU A 5 5.10 0.48 4.08
C LEU A 5 5.01 -1.05 4.20
N SER A 6 6.06 -1.77 3.78
CA SER A 6 6.15 -3.23 3.92
C SER A 6 6.27 -3.66 5.38
N GLN A 7 7.02 -2.93 6.22
CA GLN A 7 7.09 -3.21 7.65
C GLN A 7 5.75 -2.96 8.36
N LEU A 8 5.03 -1.90 7.96
CA LEU A 8 3.68 -1.63 8.45
C LEU A 8 2.73 -2.77 8.07
N ALA A 9 2.75 -3.19 6.81
CA ALA A 9 1.89 -4.27 6.32
C ALA A 9 2.18 -5.61 7.02
N ASP A 10 3.45 -6.00 7.17
CA ASP A 10 3.84 -7.22 7.89
C ASP A 10 3.40 -7.20 9.35
N LYS A 11 3.53 -6.05 10.02
CA LYS A 11 3.08 -5.89 11.41
C LYS A 11 1.57 -6.04 11.55
N VAL A 12 0.80 -5.45 10.63
CA VAL A 12 -0.67 -5.54 10.63
C VAL A 12 -1.12 -6.97 10.26
N ALA A 13 -0.51 -7.58 9.24
CA ALA A 13 -0.76 -8.95 8.82
C ALA A 13 -0.58 -9.94 9.98
N LYS A 14 0.56 -9.88 10.66
CA LYS A 14 0.84 -10.72 11.85
C LYS A 14 -0.13 -10.48 12.99
N ARG A 15 -0.47 -9.21 13.27
CA ARG A 15 -1.38 -8.85 14.36
C ARG A 15 -2.80 -9.37 14.15
N HIS A 16 -3.26 -9.40 12.91
CA HIS A 16 -4.63 -9.78 12.56
C HIS A 16 -4.73 -11.19 11.94
N ASN A 17 -3.62 -11.93 11.87
CA ASN A 17 -3.52 -13.23 11.19
C ASN A 17 -4.08 -13.17 9.75
N LEU A 18 -3.73 -12.11 9.03
CA LEU A 18 -4.13 -11.88 7.65
C LEU A 18 -2.97 -12.14 6.70
N ASP A 19 -3.31 -12.41 5.45
CA ASP A 19 -2.34 -12.52 4.37
C ASP A 19 -1.62 -11.16 4.13
N PHE A 20 -0.30 -11.21 3.98
CA PHE A 20 0.54 -10.02 3.80
C PHE A 20 0.14 -9.24 2.56
N ASP A 21 -0.07 -9.92 1.42
CA ASP A 21 -0.38 -9.26 0.15
C ASP A 21 -1.73 -8.55 0.24
N THR A 22 -2.70 -9.17 0.89
CA THR A 22 -4.01 -8.56 1.17
C THR A 22 -3.87 -7.27 1.98
N VAL A 23 -3.12 -7.31 3.08
CA VAL A 23 -2.91 -6.14 3.96
C VAL A 23 -2.09 -5.06 3.26
N PHE A 24 -1.03 -5.45 2.54
CA PHE A 24 -0.19 -4.53 1.79
C PHE A 24 -1.00 -3.80 0.72
N ASN A 25 -1.89 -4.49 0.02
CA ASN A 25 -2.77 -3.87 -0.97
C ASN A 25 -3.74 -2.86 -0.37
N ILE A 26 -4.43 -3.21 0.72
CA ILE A 26 -5.37 -2.31 1.42
C ILE A 26 -4.64 -1.04 1.87
N ILE A 27 -3.48 -1.19 2.51
CA ILE A 27 -2.70 -0.05 3.01
C ILE A 27 -2.18 0.80 1.86
N THR A 28 -1.67 0.17 0.79
CA THR A 28 -1.18 0.89 -0.38
C THR A 28 -2.29 1.68 -1.05
N GLU A 29 -3.48 1.08 -1.21
CA GLU A 29 -4.65 1.74 -1.78
C GLU A 29 -5.07 2.95 -0.94
N ALA A 30 -5.14 2.80 0.39
CA ALA A 30 -5.43 3.90 1.30
C ALA A 30 -4.40 5.05 1.16
N PHE A 31 -3.11 4.72 1.04
CA PHE A 31 -2.06 5.73 0.82
C PHE A 31 -2.22 6.46 -0.50
N LEU A 32 -2.52 5.75 -1.59
CA LEU A 32 -2.75 6.38 -2.90
C LEU A 32 -3.98 7.29 -2.87
N GLN A 33 -5.07 6.85 -2.24
CA GLN A 33 -6.28 7.67 -2.06
C GLN A 33 -6.00 8.92 -1.21
N MET A 34 -5.22 8.80 -0.14
CA MET A 34 -4.81 9.96 0.65
C MET A 34 -3.95 10.93 -0.14
N ALA A 35 -3.09 10.43 -1.04
CA ALA A 35 -2.29 11.27 -1.93
C ALA A 35 -3.17 12.01 -2.95
N LEU A 36 -4.15 11.32 -3.55
CA LEU A 36 -5.12 11.91 -4.47
C LEU A 36 -5.96 13.00 -3.81
N ASN A 37 -6.36 12.78 -2.56
CA ASN A 37 -7.14 13.73 -1.76
C ASN A 37 -6.29 14.87 -1.17
N GLY A 38 -4.96 14.87 -1.39
CA GLY A 38 -4.06 15.93 -0.92
C GLY A 38 -3.69 15.85 0.56
N TYR A 39 -4.00 14.76 1.26
CA TYR A 39 -3.64 14.58 2.67
C TYR A 39 -2.15 14.23 2.88
N ILE A 40 -1.52 13.62 1.89
CA ILE A 40 -0.10 13.27 1.92
C ILE A 40 0.57 13.65 0.59
N VAL A 41 1.84 14.04 0.65
CA VAL A 41 2.65 14.29 -0.55
C VAL A 41 3.46 13.02 -0.85
N VAL A 42 3.23 12.46 -2.03
CA VAL A 42 3.97 11.30 -2.54
C VAL A 42 4.66 11.70 -3.83
N GLU A 43 5.94 11.35 -3.97
CA GLU A 43 6.66 11.54 -5.24
C GLU A 43 5.92 10.85 -6.38
N GLU A 44 5.67 11.55 -7.49
CA GLU A 44 4.92 11.05 -8.63
C GLU A 44 5.45 9.71 -9.17
N ARG A 45 6.78 9.53 -9.20
CA ARG A 45 7.41 8.27 -9.60
C ARG A 45 6.99 7.11 -8.70
N LYS A 46 7.00 7.32 -7.37
CA LYS A 46 6.60 6.29 -6.39
C LYS A 46 5.11 6.02 -6.43
N TYR A 47 4.28 7.05 -6.61
CA TYR A 47 2.84 6.90 -6.81
C TYR A 47 2.55 5.99 -8.01
N ASN A 48 3.19 6.26 -9.15
CA ASN A 48 3.02 5.48 -10.37
C ASN A 48 3.51 4.03 -10.22
N GLU A 49 4.64 3.82 -9.53
CA GLU A 49 5.13 2.47 -9.22
C GLU A 49 4.16 1.67 -8.35
N LEU A 50 3.61 2.29 -7.30
CA LEU A 50 2.65 1.67 -6.39
C LEU A 50 1.32 1.37 -7.10
N ASN A 51 0.80 2.31 -7.88
CA ASN A 51 -0.42 2.13 -8.66
C ASN A 51 -0.28 1.00 -9.70
N LYS A 52 0.87 0.90 -10.39
CA LYS A 52 1.16 -0.21 -11.31
C LYS A 52 1.22 -1.57 -10.59
N LYS A 53 1.77 -1.62 -9.38
CA LYS A 53 1.82 -2.86 -8.58
C LYS A 53 0.42 -3.32 -8.17
N LEU A 54 -0.42 -2.40 -7.70
CA LEU A 54 -1.83 -2.66 -7.38
C LEU A 54 -2.60 -3.20 -8.60
N GLN A 55 -2.45 -2.57 -9.77
CA GLN A 55 -3.13 -3.00 -10.99
C GLN A 55 -2.69 -4.39 -11.48
N ARG A 56 -1.42 -4.76 -11.28
CA ARG A 56 -0.93 -6.10 -11.66
C ARG A 56 -1.46 -7.20 -10.74
N GLN A 57 -1.69 -6.89 -9.46
CA GLN A 57 -2.18 -7.87 -8.49
C GLN A 57 -3.71 -7.98 -8.49
N GLY A 58 -4.44 -6.89 -8.79
CA GLY A 58 -5.91 -6.92 -8.93
C GLY A 58 -6.43 -7.66 -10.17
N ARG A 59 -5.58 -7.94 -11.17
CA ARG A 59 -5.97 -8.59 -12.44
C ARG A 59 -5.94 -10.14 -12.40
N ALA A 60 -5.62 -10.73 -11.24
CA ALA A 60 -5.60 -12.17 -11.03
C ALA A 60 -6.88 -12.71 -10.35
N ARG A 61 -7.95 -11.91 -10.27
CA ARG A 61 -9.27 -12.32 -9.78
C ARG A 61 -10.30 -12.32 -10.90
#